data_AF-A0A3A8NFN6-F1
#
_entry.id   AF-A0A3A8NFN6-F1
#
_cell.length_a   1.000
_cell.length_b   1.000
_cell.length_c   1.000
_cell.angle_alpha   90.00
_cell.angle_beta   90.00
_cell.angle_gamma   90.00
#
_symmetry.space_group_name_H-M   'P 1'
#
loop_
_entity.id
_entity.type
_entity.pdbx_description
1 polymer ?
#
loop_
_entity_poly.entity_id
_entity_poly.type
_entity_poly.pdbx_seq_one_letter_code
_entity_poly.pdbx_strand_id
1 'polypeptide(L)' 'PMPSYPAVETFIEKATVDDVQALFAPVKEGLAGLKGPRAETGKKAQAAIARAEELLGMLVDVREKLVAESKQPKGRK' A
#
# COMPACT_ATOMS: atom_id res chain seq x y z
N PRO A 1 -16.19 3.97 -19.00
CA PRO A 1 -16.38 3.51 -17.60
C PRO A 1 -15.11 3.73 -16.80
N MET A 2 -15.20 4.34 -15.62
CA MET A 2 -14.06 4.43 -14.70
C MET A 2 -13.84 3.03 -14.10
N PRO A 3 -12.61 2.48 -14.11
CA PRO A 3 -12.35 1.19 -13.50
C PRO A 3 -12.59 1.28 -11.99
N SER A 4 -13.25 0.27 -11.41
CA SER A 4 -13.48 0.15 -9.97
C SER A 4 -12.69 -1.03 -9.43
N TYR A 5 -12.12 -0.86 -8.24
CA TYR A 5 -11.31 -1.86 -7.54
C TYR A 5 -11.81 -2.01 -6.10
N PRO A 6 -12.96 -2.66 -5.88
CA PRO A 6 -13.67 -2.61 -4.60
C PRO A 6 -12.86 -3.06 -3.39
N ALA A 7 -12.00 -4.07 -3.57
CA ALA A 7 -11.13 -4.56 -2.50
C ALA A 7 -10.06 -3.54 -2.09
N VAL A 8 -9.48 -2.86 -3.07
CA VAL A 8 -8.46 -1.83 -2.84
C VAL A 8 -9.10 -0.59 -2.20
N GLU A 9 -10.26 -0.18 -2.72
CA GLU A 9 -11.06 0.92 -2.18
C GLU A 9 -11.43 0.66 -0.72
N THR A 10 -12.03 -0.51 -0.42
CA THR A 10 -12.44 -0.89 0.95
C THR A 10 -11.26 -0.95 1.92
N PHE A 11 -10.10 -1.40 1.44
CA PHE A 11 -8.88 -1.45 2.25
C PHE A 11 -8.39 -0.04 2.59
N ILE A 12 -8.23 0.83 1.59
CA ILE A 12 -7.71 2.21 1.77
C ILE A 12 -8.60 3.03 2.69
N GLU A 13 -9.91 2.83 2.68
CA GLU A 13 -10.85 3.55 3.56
C GLU A 13 -10.53 3.42 5.05
N LYS A 14 -9.91 2.30 5.46
CA LYS A 14 -9.71 1.95 6.88
C LYS A 14 -8.25 1.78 7.26
N ALA A 15 -7.38 1.49 6.31
CA ALA A 15 -5.97 1.18 6.55
C ALA A 15 -5.15 2.42 6.95
N THR A 16 -4.15 2.23 7.80
CA THR A 16 -3.06 3.17 8.05
C THR A 16 -1.84 2.81 7.21
N VAL A 17 -0.82 3.68 7.18
CA VAL A 17 0.46 3.36 6.53
C VAL A 17 1.10 2.11 7.15
N ASP A 18 0.99 1.95 8.46
CA ASP A 18 1.52 0.79 9.18
C ASP A 18 0.80 -0.51 8.78
N ASP A 19 -0.52 -0.44 8.52
CA ASP A 19 -1.29 -1.59 8.03
C ASP A 19 -0.83 -2.03 6.63
N VAL A 20 -0.43 -1.08 5.77
CA VAL A 20 0.14 -1.40 4.45
C VAL A 20 1.47 -2.15 4.61
N GLN A 21 2.34 -1.70 5.51
CA GLN A 21 3.62 -2.38 5.77
C GLN A 21 3.41 -3.78 6.35
N ALA A 22 2.48 -3.90 7.31
CA ALA A 22 2.12 -5.17 7.94
C ALA A 22 1.52 -6.16 6.92
N LEU A 23 0.73 -5.68 5.95
CA LEU A 23 0.15 -6.50 4.89
C LEU A 23 1.23 -7.21 4.05
N PHE A 24 2.34 -6.52 3.74
CA PHE A 24 3.39 -7.06 2.88
C PHE A 24 4.54 -7.74 3.64
N ALA A 25 4.69 -7.50 4.95
CA ALA A 25 5.74 -8.08 5.78
C ALA A 25 5.91 -9.62 5.61
N PRO A 26 4.87 -10.46 5.76
CA PRO A 26 5.03 -11.92 5.65
C PRO A 26 5.40 -12.36 4.23
N VAL A 27 4.96 -11.64 3.20
CA VAL A 27 5.30 -11.93 1.81
C VAL A 27 6.76 -11.60 1.54
N LYS A 28 7.24 -10.45 2.02
CA LYS A 28 8.65 -10.04 1.90
C LYS A 28 9.58 -11.03 2.60
N GLU A 29 9.23 -11.48 3.80
CA GLU A 29 9.96 -12.52 4.55
C GLU A 29 10.00 -13.85 3.78
N GLY A 30 8.85 -14.32 3.30
CA GLY A 30 8.77 -15.57 2.53
C GLY A 30 9.62 -15.53 1.26
N LEU A 31 9.62 -14.39 0.54
CA LEU A 31 10.44 -14.20 -0.65
C LEU A 31 11.94 -14.11 -0.33
N ALA A 32 12.31 -13.46 0.79
CA ALA A 32 13.71 -13.37 1.23
C ALA A 32 14.30 -14.73 1.62
N GLY A 33 13.45 -15.65 2.09
CA GLY A 33 13.84 -17.01 2.44
C GLY A 33 14.08 -17.94 1.24
N LEU A 34 13.75 -17.54 0.01
CA LEU A 34 13.88 -18.39 -1.17
C LEU A 34 15.35 -18.63 -1.55
N LYS A 35 15.68 -19.90 -1.81
CA LYS A 35 17.03 -20.35 -2.19
C LYS A 35 17.02 -21.14 -3.49
N GLY A 36 18.22 -21.35 -4.04
CA GLY A 36 18.42 -22.19 -5.21
C GLY A 36 17.76 -21.62 -6.47
N PRO A 37 17.20 -22.46 -7.36
CA PRO A 37 16.67 -22.03 -8.66
C PRO A 37 15.54 -20.97 -8.59
N ARG A 38 14.92 -20.79 -7.42
CA ARG A 38 13.83 -19.81 -7.22
C ARG A 38 14.30 -18.47 -6.67
N ALA A 39 15.57 -18.32 -6.31
CA ALA A 39 16.08 -17.10 -5.69
C ALA A 39 15.93 -15.87 -6.60
N GLU A 40 16.27 -15.99 -7.88
CA GLU A 40 16.15 -14.87 -8.84
C GLU A 40 14.70 -14.47 -9.11
N THR A 41 13.79 -15.45 -9.21
CA THR A 41 12.36 -15.18 -9.30
C THR A 41 11.84 -14.50 -8.03
N GLY A 42 12.33 -14.93 -6.86
CA GLY A 42 12.04 -14.30 -5.57
C GLY A 42 12.43 -12.83 -5.53
N LYS A 43 13.62 -12.46 -5.99
CA LYS A 43 14.08 -11.06 -6.08
C LYS A 43 13.18 -10.21 -6.97
N LYS A 44 12.75 -10.73 -8.12
CA LYS A 44 11.82 -10.01 -9.01
C LYS A 44 10.46 -9.79 -8.35
N ALA A 45 9.95 -10.80 -7.65
CA ALA A 45 8.72 -10.68 -6.88
C ALA A 45 8.87 -9.66 -5.74
N GLN A 46 10.02 -9.61 -5.05
CA GLN A 46 10.29 -8.60 -4.03
C GLN A 46 10.22 -7.18 -4.58
N ALA A 47 10.80 -6.93 -5.76
CA ALA A 47 10.75 -5.62 -6.40
C ALA A 47 9.30 -5.21 -6.75
N ALA A 48 8.50 -6.15 -7.28
CA ALA A 48 7.09 -5.90 -7.58
C ALA A 48 6.27 -5.64 -6.31
N ILE A 49 6.53 -6.39 -5.23
CA ILE A 49 5.87 -6.21 -3.93
C ILE A 49 6.24 -4.88 -3.29
N ALA A 50 7.52 -4.50 -3.31
CA ALA A 50 7.95 -3.19 -2.81
C ALA A 50 7.26 -2.04 -3.55
N ARG A 51 7.10 -2.17 -4.88
CA ARG A 51 6.37 -1.16 -5.66
C ARG A 51 4.88 -1.13 -5.32
N ALA A 52 4.25 -2.28 -5.08
CA ALA A 52 2.84 -2.34 -4.67
C ALA A 52 2.62 -1.71 -3.28
N GLU A 53 3.53 -1.98 -2.34
CA GLU A 53 3.54 -1.39 -1.00
C GLU A 53 3.64 0.14 -1.06
N GLU A 54 4.57 0.66 -1.87
CA GLU A 54 4.74 2.11 -2.08
C GLU A 54 3.47 2.76 -2.67
N LEU A 55 2.88 2.14 -3.70
CA LEU A 55 1.66 2.65 -4.34
C LEU A 55 0.47 2.66 -3.37
N LEU A 56 0.28 1.61 -2.59
CA LEU A 56 -0.78 1.55 -1.58
C LEU A 56 -0.55 2.55 -0.44
N GLY A 57 0.70 2.71 0.01
CA GLY A 57 1.08 3.73 0.99
C GLY A 57 0.72 5.13 0.52
N MET A 58 1.05 5.48 -0.73
CA MET A 58 0.67 6.77 -1.32
C MET A 58 -0.84 7.01 -1.36
N LEU A 59 -1.64 5.97 -1.64
CA LEU A 59 -3.10 6.11 -1.64
C LEU A 59 -3.66 6.36 -0.23
N VAL A 60 -3.11 5.69 0.79
CA VAL A 60 -3.47 5.94 2.19
C VAL A 60 -3.08 7.36 2.62
N ASP A 61 -1.86 7.79 2.30
CA ASP A 61 -1.38 9.16 2.59
C ASP A 61 -2.27 10.23 1.96
N VAL A 62 -2.66 10.03 0.69
CA VAL A 62 -3.56 10.95 -0.02
C VAL A 62 -4.92 10.98 0.65
N ARG A 63 -5.48 9.83 1.03
CA ARG A 63 -6.75 9.78 1.77
C ARG A 63 -6.64 10.52 3.10
N GLU A 64 -5.57 10.35 3.85
CA GLU A 64 -5.34 11.06 5.12
C GLU A 64 -5.32 12.58 4.94
N LYS A 65 -4.61 13.06 3.92
CA LYS A 65 -4.56 14.49 3.58
C LYS A 65 -5.95 15.02 3.23
N LEU A 66 -6.70 14.33 2.37
CA LEU A 66 -8.05 14.74 1.99
C LEU A 66 -9.01 14.78 3.20
N VAL A 67 -8.91 13.78 4.09
CA VAL A 67 -9.70 13.77 5.33
C VAL A 67 -9.31 14.92 6.24
N ALA A 68 -8.02 15.23 6.40
CA ALA A 68 -7.56 16.36 7.19
C ALA A 68 -8.02 17.71 6.60
N GLU A 69 -7.90 17.89 5.29
CA GLU A 69 -8.37 19.08 4.57
C GLU A 69 -9.88 19.28 4.71
N SER A 70 -10.67 18.20 4.62
CA SER A 70 -12.14 18.26 4.82
C SER A 70 -12.56 18.71 6.22
N LYS A 71 -11.70 18.48 7.22
CA LYS A 71 -11.91 18.86 8.63
C LYS A 71 -11.46 20.28 8.94
N GLN A 72 -10.68 20.94 8.07
CA GLN A 72 -10.36 22.35 8.24
C GLN A 72 -11.62 23.20 7.99
N PRO A 73 -12.04 24.04 8.94
CA PRO A 73 -13.16 24.94 8.70
C PRO A 73 -12.79 25.91 7.59
N LYS A 74 -13.60 25.96 6.53
CA LYS A 74 -13.55 26.98 5.47
C LYS A 74 -13.82 28.36 6.09
N GLY A 75 -12.82 28.95 6.73
CA GLY A 75 -13.04 30.19 7.49
C GLY A 75 -11.90 30.58 8.42
N ARG A 76 -10.68 30.72 7.90
CA ARG A 76 -9.72 31.66 8.49
C ARG A 76 -8.88 32.26 7.37
N LYS A 77 -9.31 33.46 6.94
CA LYS A 77 -8.45 34.43 6.25
C LYS A 77 -7.41 34.96 7.22
#